data_AF-A0A498P0E9-F1
#
_entry.id   AF-A0A498P0E9-F1
#
_cell.length_a   1.000
_cell.length_b   1.000
_cell.length_c   1.000
_cell.angle_alpha   90.00
_cell.angle_beta   90.00
_cell.angle_gamma   90.00
#
_symmetry.space_group_name_H-M   'P 1'
#
loop_
_entity.id
_entity.type
_entity.pdbx_description
1 polymer ?
#
loop_
_entity_poly.entity_id
_entity_poly.type
_entity_poly.pdbx_seq_one_letter_code
_entity_poly.pdbx_strand_id
1 'polypeptide(L)'
;MASYRTKEEILKLAWQKRGFEYLGNKVNLDHDYAPEVLKQRKEYAEVKSVLKEKKIRFQTPFPAKMRVFYPEGTVLYGSVEEATSDLAKRGFPVTVIKRPETIMEQIRHLTWRTTRKTRGQMSKDRTRDYKEKLQAFRRQEQE
;
A
#
# COMPACT_ATOMS: atom_id res chain seq x y z
N MET A 1 3.22 -16.84 32.24
CA MET A 1 3.20 -15.97 31.05
C MET A 1 3.36 -16.84 29.82
N ALA A 2 2.42 -16.79 28.88
CA ALA A 2 2.56 -17.52 27.62
C ALA A 2 3.69 -16.88 26.80
N SER A 3 4.72 -17.66 26.48
CA SER A 3 5.87 -17.19 25.69
C SER A 3 5.53 -17.22 24.19
N TYR A 4 5.76 -16.11 23.49
CA TYR A 4 5.64 -16.04 22.01
C TYR A 4 6.45 -17.15 21.33
N ARG A 5 7.63 -17.45 21.88
CA ARG A 5 8.51 -18.50 21.35
C ARG A 5 7.85 -19.88 21.40
N THR A 6 7.12 -20.19 22.47
CA THR A 6 6.40 -21.45 22.61
C THR A 6 5.28 -21.56 21.57
N LYS A 7 4.53 -20.48 21.31
CA LYS A 7 3.52 -20.43 20.24
C LYS A 7 4.15 -20.76 18.88
N GLU A 8 5.26 -20.10 18.54
CA GLU A 8 5.96 -20.30 17.27
C GLU A 8 6.53 -21.72 17.12
N GLU A 9 7.06 -22.30 18.20
CA GLU A 9 7.55 -23.68 18.20
C GLU A 9 6.43 -24.69 17.98
N ILE A 10 5.26 -24.52 18.62
CA ILE A 10 4.09 -25.37 18.41
C ILE A 10 3.62 -25.32 16.95
N LEU A 11 3.51 -24.11 16.36
CA LEU A 11 3.09 -23.95 14.97
C LEU A 11 4.08 -24.62 14.00
N LYS A 12 5.39 -24.44 14.22
CA LYS A 12 6.42 -25.11 13.41
C LYS A 12 6.30 -26.63 13.47
N LEU A 13 6.15 -27.19 14.67
CA LEU A 13 6.00 -28.64 14.86
C LEU A 13 4.75 -29.17 14.16
N ALA A 14 3.62 -28.45 14.27
CA ALA A 14 2.37 -28.83 13.61
C ALA A 14 2.50 -28.85 12.08
N TRP A 15 3.13 -27.84 11.49
CA TRP A 15 3.32 -27.76 10.04
C TRP A 15 4.32 -28.79 9.51
N GLN A 16 5.38 -29.09 10.28
CA GLN A 16 6.32 -30.15 9.93
C GLN A 16 5.68 -31.54 9.92
N LYS A 17 4.79 -31.82 10.88
CA LYS A 17 4.04 -33.08 10.95
C LYS A 17 2.96 -33.23 9.87
N ARG A 18 2.71 -32.19 9.06
CA ARG A 18 1.69 -32.15 7.99
C ARG A 18 0.28 -32.51 8.45
N GLY A 19 -0.05 -32.14 9.69
CA GLY A 19 -1.35 -32.41 10.27
C GLY A 19 -1.27 -32.49 11.79
N PHE A 20 -2.35 -32.07 12.44
CA PHE A 20 -2.57 -32.26 13.86
C PHE A 20 -3.94 -32.92 14.03
N GLU A 21 -4.00 -34.02 14.76
CA GLU A 21 -5.26 -34.72 15.04
C GLU A 21 -5.58 -34.60 16.52
N TYR A 22 -6.82 -34.22 16.80
CA TYR A 22 -7.34 -34.13 18.15
C TYR A 22 -8.67 -34.87 18.21
N LEU A 23 -8.74 -35.91 19.05
CA LEU A 23 -9.93 -36.76 19.18
C LEU A 23 -10.43 -37.33 17.84
N GLY A 24 -9.50 -37.74 16.97
CA GLY A 24 -9.82 -38.26 15.63
C GLY A 24 -10.18 -37.21 14.58
N ASN A 25 -10.20 -35.92 14.94
CA ASN A 25 -10.49 -34.83 14.01
C ASN A 25 -9.20 -34.14 13.55
N LYS A 26 -9.07 -33.87 12.25
CA LYS A 26 -7.98 -33.05 11.71
C LYS A 26 -8.21 -31.59 12.07
N VAL A 27 -7.25 -31.01 12.77
CA VAL A 27 -7.25 -29.62 13.21
C VAL A 27 -6.12 -28.88 12.51
N ASN A 28 -6.44 -27.72 11.95
CA ASN A 28 -5.45 -26.84 11.35
C ASN A 28 -5.02 -25.79 12.37
N LEU A 29 -3.71 -25.69 12.58
CA LEU A 29 -3.10 -24.65 13.39
C LEU A 29 -2.47 -23.63 12.46
N ASP A 30 -2.89 -22.37 12.59
CA ASP A 30 -2.37 -21.24 11.82
C ASP A 30 -2.23 -20.00 12.71
N HIS A 31 -1.62 -18.96 12.18
CA HIS A 31 -1.50 -17.67 12.85
C HIS A 31 -2.81 -16.89 12.81
N ASP A 32 -3.19 -16.32 13.94
CA ASP A 32 -4.24 -15.31 14.03
C ASP A 32 -3.67 -13.94 13.62
N TYR A 33 -3.76 -13.62 12.32
CA TYR A 33 -3.33 -12.35 11.77
C TYR A 33 -4.50 -11.37 11.65
N ALA A 34 -4.21 -10.08 11.86
CA ALA A 34 -5.16 -9.02 11.61
C ALA A 34 -5.71 -9.08 10.16
N PRO A 35 -6.98 -8.70 9.94
CA PRO A 35 -7.63 -8.81 8.63
C PRO A 35 -6.90 -8.03 7.54
N GLU A 36 -6.27 -6.90 7.90
CA GLU A 36 -5.45 -6.11 6.97
C GLU A 36 -4.23 -6.88 6.46
N VAL A 37 -3.54 -7.60 7.35
CA VAL A 37 -2.38 -8.43 6.99
C VAL A 37 -2.82 -9.58 6.08
N LEU A 38 -3.97 -10.21 6.38
CA LEU A 38 -4.52 -11.26 5.52
C LEU A 38 -4.89 -10.72 4.13
N LYS A 39 -5.45 -9.51 4.04
CA LYS A 39 -5.76 -8.84 2.78
C LYS A 39 -4.48 -8.63 1.96
N GLN A 40 -3.43 -8.06 2.55
CA GLN A 40 -2.14 -7.87 1.87
C GLN A 40 -1.52 -9.20 1.41
N ARG A 41 -1.64 -10.28 2.21
CA ARG A 41 -1.15 -11.61 1.83
C ARG A 41 -1.92 -12.24 0.66
N LYS A 42 -3.21 -11.92 0.53
CA LYS A 42 -4.06 -12.34 -0.59
C LYS A 42 -3.70 -11.61 -1.88
N GLU A 43 -3.28 -10.34 -1.81
CA GLU A 43 -2.84 -9.58 -2.99
C GLU A 43 -1.66 -10.25 -3.71
N TYR A 44 -0.78 -10.95 -3.00
CA TYR A 44 0.32 -11.73 -3.62
C TYR A 44 -0.13 -13.03 -4.30
N ALA A 45 -1.42 -13.37 -4.37
CA ALA A 45 -1.89 -14.66 -4.89
C ALA A 45 -1.40 -14.93 -6.32
N GLU A 46 -1.43 -13.92 -7.19
CA GLU A 46 -0.97 -14.04 -8.57
C GLU A 46 0.54 -14.30 -8.65
N VAL A 47 1.34 -13.50 -7.94
CA VAL A 47 2.80 -13.68 -7.82
C VAL A 47 3.12 -15.09 -7.30
N LYS A 48 2.39 -15.58 -6.30
CA LYS A 48 2.58 -16.93 -5.76
C LYS A 48 2.26 -18.02 -6.78
N SER A 49 1.23 -17.85 -7.62
CA SER A 49 0.90 -18.81 -8.68
C SER A 49 2.06 -18.95 -9.64
N VAL A 50 2.56 -17.82 -10.15
CA VAL A 50 3.65 -17.79 -11.12
C VAL A 50 4.95 -18.35 -10.54
N LEU A 51 5.29 -18.00 -9.30
CA LEU A 51 6.47 -18.56 -8.62
C LEU A 51 6.33 -20.08 -8.40
N LYS A 52 5.12 -20.56 -8.08
CA LYS A 52 4.84 -21.99 -7.90
C LYS A 52 4.96 -22.75 -9.22
N GLU A 53 4.43 -22.21 -10.31
CA GLU A 53 4.55 -22.77 -11.67
C GLU A 53 6.02 -22.90 -12.09
N LYS A 54 6.83 -21.88 -11.76
CA LYS A 54 8.27 -21.86 -12.04
C LYS A 54 9.11 -22.65 -11.02
N LYS A 55 8.48 -23.30 -10.04
CA LYS A 55 9.12 -24.08 -8.96
C LYS A 55 10.14 -23.27 -8.15
N ILE A 56 9.95 -21.95 -8.05
CA ILE A 56 10.80 -21.07 -7.26
C ILE A 56 10.32 -21.10 -5.81
N ARG A 57 11.27 -21.24 -4.87
CA ARG A 57 10.95 -21.27 -3.45
C ARG A 57 10.64 -19.85 -2.96
N PHE A 58 9.57 -19.70 -2.19
CA PHE A 58 9.20 -18.42 -1.60
C PHE A 58 8.67 -18.60 -0.17
N GLN A 59 8.70 -17.53 0.60
CA GLN A 59 8.18 -17.43 1.96
C GLN A 59 7.43 -16.10 2.12
N THR A 60 6.40 -16.08 2.96
CA THR A 60 5.67 -14.85 3.29
C THR A 60 5.88 -14.51 4.77
N PRO A 61 7.02 -13.90 5.14
CA PRO A 61 7.26 -13.49 6.52
C PRO A 61 6.26 -12.42 6.99
N PHE A 62 6.00 -12.41 8.29
CA PHE A 62 5.17 -11.39 8.94
C PHE A 62 5.77 -9.99 8.73
N PRO A 63 4.95 -8.94 8.53
CA PRO A 63 3.48 -8.95 8.42
C PRO A 63 2.98 -9.52 7.08
N ALA A 64 3.33 -8.89 5.96
CA ALA A 64 2.95 -9.33 4.62
C ALA A 64 4.06 -9.04 3.60
N LYS A 65 5.30 -9.39 3.96
CA LYS A 65 6.43 -9.29 3.03
C LYS A 65 6.54 -10.56 2.21
N MET A 66 7.12 -10.49 1.02
CA MET A 66 7.38 -11.67 0.18
C MET A 66 8.89 -11.88 0.04
N ARG A 67 9.38 -13.03 0.49
CA ARG A 67 10.77 -13.44 0.29
C ARG A 67 10.83 -14.49 -0.80
N VAL A 68 11.59 -14.23 -1.85
CA VAL A 68 11.76 -15.15 -2.99
C VAL A 68 13.23 -15.56 -3.08
N PHE A 69 13.45 -16.87 -3.22
CA PHE A 69 14.78 -17.46 -3.32
C PHE A 69 15.09 -17.74 -4.79
N TYR A 70 15.72 -16.78 -5.46
CA TYR A 70 16.21 -16.96 -6.81
C TYR A 70 17.59 -17.63 -6.81
N PRO A 71 18.03 -18.19 -7.96
CA PRO A 71 19.37 -18.74 -8.11
C PRO A 71 20.49 -17.73 -7.79
N GLU A 72 20.27 -16.45 -8.10
CA GLU A 72 21.25 -15.37 -7.96
C GLU A 72 21.29 -14.80 -6.53
N GLY A 73 20.23 -15.04 -5.75
CA GLY A 73 20.12 -14.51 -4.41
C GLY A 73 18.69 -14.46 -3.87
N THR A 74 18.59 -14.11 -2.60
CA THR A 74 17.29 -13.95 -1.94
C THR A 74 16.84 -12.50 -2.01
N VAL A 75 15.65 -12.26 -2.53
CA VAL A 75 15.03 -10.92 -2.60
C VAL A 75 13.85 -10.85 -1.64
N LEU A 76 13.75 -9.73 -0.91
CA LEU A 76 12.65 -9.45 0.01
C LEU A 76 11.85 -8.26 -0.50
N TYR A 77 10.65 -8.52 -0.98
CA TYR A 77 9.72 -7.49 -1.42
C TYR A 77 8.85 -7.01 -0.25
N GLY A 78 8.72 -5.69 -0.13
CA GLY A 78 7.86 -5.04 0.84
C GLY A 78 6.42 -4.93 0.37
N SER A 79 6.20 -4.86 -0.94
CA SER A 79 4.88 -4.70 -1.56
C SER A 79 4.67 -5.63 -2.76
N VAL A 80 3.39 -5.80 -3.11
CA VAL A 80 2.98 -6.58 -4.29
C VAL A 80 3.41 -5.89 -5.57
N GLU A 81 3.41 -4.55 -5.59
CA GLU A 81 3.84 -3.76 -6.74
C GLU A 81 5.32 -3.97 -7.05
N GLU A 82 6.15 -3.99 -5.99
CA GLU A 82 7.58 -4.23 -6.11
C GLU A 82 7.84 -5.65 -6.65
N ALA A 83 7.14 -6.64 -6.10
CA ALA A 83 7.24 -8.02 -6.53
C ALA A 83 6.79 -8.19 -7.99
N THR A 84 5.61 -7.70 -8.35
CA THR A 84 5.06 -7.82 -9.72
C THR A 84 5.93 -7.10 -10.74
N SER A 85 6.44 -5.91 -10.41
CA SER A 85 7.34 -5.14 -11.27
C SER A 85 8.68 -5.86 -11.49
N ASP A 86 9.26 -6.46 -10.44
CA ASP A 86 10.50 -7.23 -10.58
C ASP A 86 10.29 -8.53 -11.35
N LEU A 87 9.18 -9.24 -11.11
CA LEU A 87 8.82 -10.43 -11.86
C LEU A 87 8.60 -10.12 -13.35
N ALA A 88 7.91 -9.02 -13.67
CA ALA A 88 7.72 -8.56 -15.05
C ALA A 88 9.05 -8.22 -15.73
N LYS A 89 9.98 -7.54 -15.03
CA LYS A 89 11.34 -7.26 -15.53
C LYS A 89 12.13 -8.54 -15.82
N ARG A 90 11.94 -9.59 -15.03
CA ARG A 90 12.54 -10.91 -15.22
C ARG A 90 11.86 -11.74 -16.31
N GLY A 91 10.80 -11.23 -16.95
CA GLY A 91 10.09 -11.88 -18.04
C GLY A 91 9.02 -12.89 -17.61
N PHE A 92 8.57 -12.84 -16.35
CA PHE A 92 7.45 -13.66 -15.90
C PHE A 92 6.10 -13.04 -16.32
N PRO A 93 5.11 -13.86 -16.70
CA PRO A 93 3.78 -13.37 -17.06
C PRO A 93 3.02 -12.96 -15.79
N VAL A 94 3.11 -11.69 -15.41
CA VAL A 94 2.44 -11.15 -14.22
C VAL A 94 1.76 -9.84 -14.57
N THR A 95 0.51 -9.65 -14.14
CA THR A 95 -0.15 -8.35 -14.23
C THR A 95 0.40 -7.42 -13.16
N VAL A 96 0.88 -6.26 -13.57
CA VAL A 96 1.44 -5.26 -12.64
C VAL A 96 0.26 -4.59 -11.93
N ILE A 97 -0.06 -5.08 -10.74
CA ILE A 97 -1.04 -4.47 -9.85
C ILE A 97 -0.41 -3.20 -9.28
N LYS A 98 -0.94 -2.04 -9.67
CA LYS A 98 -0.67 -0.78 -8.97
C LYS A 98 -1.66 -0.68 -7.82
N ARG A 99 -1.17 -0.49 -6.59
CA ARG A 99 -2.01 -0.12 -5.46
C ARG A 99 -2.67 1.21 -5.80
N PRO A 100 -3.98 1.35 -5.53
CA PRO A 100 -4.61 2.65 -5.64
C PRO A 100 -3.89 3.61 -4.69
N GLU A 101 -3.64 4.82 -5.17
CA GLU A 101 -3.04 5.92 -4.40
C GLU A 101 -3.68 5.99 -3.01
N THR A 102 -2.84 6.13 -1.98
CA THR A 102 -3.32 6.29 -0.60
C THR A 102 -4.24 7.51 -0.55
N ILE A 103 -5.25 7.53 0.32
CA ILE A 103 -6.13 8.70 0.51
C ILE A 103 -5.32 10.01 0.65
N MET A 104 -4.17 9.94 1.32
CA MET A 104 -3.23 11.07 1.45
C MET A 104 -2.59 11.52 0.13
N GLU A 105 -2.26 10.59 -0.75
CA GLU A 105 -1.76 10.89 -2.11
C GLU A 105 -2.87 11.48 -2.96
N GLN A 106 -4.07 10.90 -2.91
CA GLN A 106 -5.26 11.46 -3.56
C GLN A 106 -5.55 12.89 -3.07
N ILE A 107 -5.47 13.14 -1.76
CA ILE A 107 -5.61 14.47 -1.18
C ILE A 107 -4.53 15.42 -1.69
N ARG A 108 -3.27 14.98 -1.79
CA ARG A 108 -2.17 15.79 -2.35
C ARG A 108 -2.48 16.25 -3.77
N HIS A 109 -3.04 15.37 -4.60
CA HIS A 109 -3.46 15.69 -5.97
C HIS A 109 -4.63 16.69 -6.04
N LEU A 110 -5.44 16.78 -4.98
CA LEU A 110 -6.58 17.71 -4.88
C LEU A 110 -6.22 19.06 -4.25
N THR A 111 -4.97 19.26 -3.80
CA THR A 111 -4.56 20.54 -3.22
C THR A 111 -4.38 21.62 -4.29
N TRP A 112 -4.93 22.81 -4.03
CA TRP A 112 -4.77 23.98 -4.90
C TRP A 112 -3.28 24.31 -5.11
N ARG A 113 -2.83 24.25 -6.36
CA ARG A 113 -1.51 24.79 -6.74
C ARG A 113 -1.59 26.32 -6.68
N THR A 114 -0.97 26.92 -5.67
CA THR A 114 -0.75 28.37 -5.65
C THR A 114 0.11 28.75 -6.86
N THR A 115 -0.53 29.25 -7.91
CA THR A 115 0.17 29.96 -8.98
C THR A 115 0.69 31.27 -8.38
N ARG A 116 1.93 31.27 -7.87
CA ARG A 116 2.62 32.52 -7.58
C ARG A 116 2.85 33.22 -8.91
N LYS A 117 1.91 34.08 -9.32
CA LYS A 117 2.20 35.14 -10.29
C LYS A 117 3.25 36.03 -9.62
N THR A 118 4.43 36.07 -10.22
CA THR A 118 5.47 37.06 -9.89
C THR A 118 4.81 38.43 -9.84
N ARG A 119 4.87 39.10 -8.68
CA ARG A 119 4.45 40.50 -8.48
C ARG A 119 5.40 41.40 -9.28
N GLY A 120 5.26 41.39 -10.61
CA GLY A 120 5.89 42.31 -11.53
C GLY A 120 4.80 42.92 -12.38
N GLN A 121 4.52 44.21 -12.19
CA GLN A 121 3.60 45.04 -12.98
C GLN A 121 2.11 44.66 -12.91
N MET A 122 1.49 44.84 -11.75
CA MET A 122 0.06 45.25 -11.74
C MET A 122 0.02 46.77 -11.88
N SER A 123 -0.55 47.27 -12.97
CA SER A 123 -0.72 48.70 -13.21
C SER A 123 -1.51 49.36 -12.08
N LYS A 124 -1.07 50.54 -11.65
CA LYS A 124 -1.70 51.33 -10.58
C LYS A 124 -3.14 51.76 -10.90
N ASP A 125 -3.61 51.58 -12.14
CA ASP A 125 -4.96 51.96 -12.58
C ASP A 125 -6.05 51.07 -11.98
N ARG A 126 -5.88 49.75 -11.93
CA ARG A 126 -6.91 48.84 -11.38
C ARG A 126 -7.19 49.06 -9.89
N THR A 127 -6.21 49.56 -9.15
CA THR A 127 -6.35 49.87 -7.72
C THR A 127 -7.19 51.12 -7.45
N ARG A 128 -7.35 52.03 -8.42
CA ARG A 128 -8.23 53.20 -8.28
C ARG A 128 -9.69 52.82 -8.55
N ASP A 129 -9.91 52.04 -9.60
CA ASP A 129 -11.23 51.57 -10.04
C ASP A 129 -12.04 50.84 -8.94
N TYR A 130 -11.41 49.95 -8.16
CA TYR A 130 -12.16 49.18 -7.16
C TYR A 130 -12.51 50.01 -5.91
N LYS A 131 -11.71 51.03 -5.57
CA LYS A 131 -11.99 51.92 -4.44
C LYS A 131 -13.16 52.85 -4.73
N GLU A 132 -13.25 53.36 -5.96
CA GLU A 132 -14.38 54.18 -6.40
C GLU A 132 -15.67 53.36 -6.45
N LYS A 133 -15.61 52.12 -6.96
CA LYS A 133 -16.76 51.19 -6.92
C LYS A 133 -17.24 50.92 -5.49
N LEU A 134 -16.33 50.71 -4.54
CA LEU A 134 -16.69 50.50 -3.13
C LEU A 134 -17.31 51.73 -2.47
N GLN A 135 -16.92 52.95 -2.88
CA GLN A 135 -17.53 54.19 -2.37
C GLN A 135 -18.94 54.43 -2.92
N ALA A 136 -19.22 54.02 -4.16
CA ALA A 136 -20.55 54.13 -4.76
C ALA A 136 -21.64 53.37 -3.98
N PHE A 137 -21.26 52.28 -3.29
CA PHE A 137 -22.18 51.50 -2.46
C PHE A 137 -22.38 52.06 -1.04
N ARG A 138 -21.69 53.14 -0.67
CA ARG A 138 -21.71 53.70 0.70
C ARG A 138 -22.74 54.81 0.94
N ARG A 139 -23.63 55.10 -0.03
CA ARG A 139 -24.62 56.19 0.02
C ARG A 139 -26.10 55.76 -0.03
N GLN A 140 -26.43 54.55 0.46
CA GLN A 140 -27.83 54.09 0.52
C GLN A 140 -28.29 53.66 1.92
N GLU A 141 -27.57 54.00 2.99
CA GLU A 141 -28.04 53.73 4.36
C GLU A 141 -28.09 54.99 5.24
N GLN A 142 -28.89 55.99 4.83
CA GLN A 142 -29.49 56.96 5.75
C GLN A 142 -30.86 57.37 5.22
N GLU A 143 -31.89 56.70 5.71
CA GLU A 143 -33.25 57.25 5.90
C GLU A 143 -33.54 57.21 7.40
#